data_AF-A0AAW1SI24-F1
#
_entry.id   AF-A0AAW1SI24-F1
#
_cell.length_a   1.000
_cell.length_b   1.000
_cell.length_c   1.000
_cell.angle_alpha   90.00
_cell.angle_beta   90.00
_cell.angle_gamma   90.00
#
_symmetry.space_group_name_H-M   'P 1'
#
loop_
_entity.id
_entity.type
_entity.pdbx_description
1 polymer ?
#
loop_
_entity_poly.entity_id
_entity_poly.type
_entity_poly.pdbx_seq_one_letter_code
_entity_poly.pdbx_strand_id
1 'polypeptide(L)'
;MSGSAGRIALSVARHGVCSRQKVYTGRPSAPLLVQASKICDLTGKKANNGYNVTFSHKRNHKKQYANLQTRMLYWAEGQRWVHMKVCTKAIRTVELKGLQAVAKDNGVDLTKFPYNDMRPQRREWLAAREEVNPPMNKNWMGNSRRMKNPEKLAASKKQQWSRAISQAGWCCLGGSAT
;
A
#
# COMPACT_ATOMS: atom_id res chain seq x y z
N MET A 1 78.67 28.66 -25.74
CA MET A 1 77.92 29.34 -24.66
C MET A 1 76.64 29.82 -25.31
N SER A 2 75.46 29.25 -25.10
CA SER A 2 74.75 29.06 -23.84
C SER A 2 73.64 28.04 -24.07
N GLY A 3 73.55 27.03 -23.20
CA GLY A 3 72.49 26.03 -23.24
C GLY A 3 71.14 26.62 -22.84
N SER A 4 70.08 26.25 -23.57
CA SER A 4 68.71 26.40 -23.09
C SER A 4 68.26 25.07 -22.50
N ALA A 5 68.30 25.01 -21.18
CA ALA A 5 67.78 23.91 -20.38
C ALA A 5 66.32 23.61 -20.74
N GLY A 6 66.03 22.31 -20.87
CA GLY A 6 64.67 21.82 -21.01
C GLY A 6 63.81 22.23 -19.81
N ARG A 7 62.57 22.61 -20.10
CA ARG A 7 61.49 22.51 -19.12
C ARG A 7 60.54 21.44 -19.61
N ILE A 8 60.72 20.27 -19.02
CA ILE A 8 59.71 19.23 -18.95
C ILE A 8 58.50 19.87 -18.27
N ALA A 9 57.45 20.16 -19.03
CA ALA A 9 56.17 20.50 -18.45
C ALA A 9 55.66 19.24 -17.74
N LEU A 10 55.84 19.17 -16.41
CA LEU A 10 55.08 18.23 -15.60
C LEU A 10 53.60 18.57 -15.80
N SER A 11 52.92 17.70 -16.53
CA SER A 11 51.48 17.60 -16.52
C SER A 11 51.05 17.35 -15.08
N VAL A 12 50.58 18.39 -14.40
CA VAL A 12 49.86 18.22 -13.13
C VAL A 12 48.63 17.42 -13.51
N ALA A 13 48.69 16.12 -13.22
CA ALA A 13 47.56 15.23 -13.28
C ALA A 13 46.46 15.87 -12.44
N ARG A 14 45.46 16.44 -13.11
CA ARG A 14 44.19 16.76 -12.48
C ARG A 14 43.70 15.45 -11.92
N HIS A 15 43.85 15.30 -10.60
CA HIS A 15 43.23 14.24 -9.83
C HIS A 15 41.82 14.08 -10.36
N GLY A 16 41.57 12.93 -10.99
CA GLY A 16 40.25 12.56 -11.43
C GLY A 16 39.36 12.70 -10.23
N VAL A 17 38.51 13.73 -10.23
CA VAL A 17 37.33 13.74 -9.41
C VAL A 17 36.51 12.61 -9.99
N CYS A 18 36.73 11.41 -9.45
CA CYS A 18 35.82 10.28 -9.61
C CYS A 18 34.54 10.77 -8.95
N SER A 19 33.75 11.55 -9.71
CA SER A 19 32.38 11.82 -9.38
C SER A 19 31.74 10.46 -9.44
N ARG A 20 31.73 9.77 -8.30
CA ARG A 20 30.94 8.58 -8.05
C ARG A 20 29.52 8.99 -8.41
N GLN A 21 29.13 8.72 -9.65
CA GLN A 21 27.78 8.83 -10.10
C GLN A 21 27.02 7.90 -9.16
N LYS A 22 26.29 8.49 -8.20
CA LYS A 22 25.33 7.76 -7.40
C LYS A 22 24.33 7.22 -8.41
N VAL A 23 24.52 5.97 -8.82
CA VAL A 23 23.46 5.22 -9.48
C VAL A 23 22.41 5.08 -8.40
N TYR A 24 21.36 5.91 -8.47
CA TYR A 24 20.20 5.75 -7.64
C TYR A 24 19.51 4.47 -8.12
N THR A 25 19.99 3.30 -7.69
CA THR A 25 19.17 2.07 -7.64
C THR A 25 18.15 2.17 -6.50
N GLY A 26 17.59 3.37 -6.33
CA GLY A 26 16.41 3.62 -5.54
C GLY A 26 15.24 3.45 -6.50
N ARG A 27 14.55 2.31 -6.40
CA ARG A 27 13.15 2.13 -6.79
C ARG A 27 12.43 3.49 -6.70
N PRO A 28 11.82 4.01 -7.78
CA PRO A 28 11.00 5.21 -7.63
C PRO A 28 9.93 4.87 -6.61
N SER A 29 10.06 5.43 -5.41
CA SER A 29 8.98 5.50 -4.42
C SER A 29 8.02 6.57 -4.92
N ALA A 30 7.43 6.34 -6.10
CA ALA A 30 6.21 7.03 -6.44
C ALA A 30 5.25 6.70 -5.29
N PRO A 31 4.76 7.70 -4.54
CA PRO A 31 3.63 7.43 -3.67
C PRO A 31 2.58 6.87 -4.60
N LEU A 32 2.13 5.63 -4.35
CA LEU A 32 0.90 5.13 -4.93
C LEU A 32 -0.18 6.10 -4.44
N LEU A 33 -0.41 7.17 -5.19
CA LEU A 33 -1.56 8.03 -5.03
C LEU A 33 -2.72 7.18 -5.51
N VAL A 34 -3.14 6.23 -4.67
CA VAL A 34 -4.49 5.68 -4.70
C VAL A 34 -5.35 6.88 -4.37
N GLN A 35 -5.67 7.68 -5.38
CA GLN A 35 -6.59 8.80 -5.24
C GLN A 35 -7.89 8.20 -4.71
N ALA A 36 -8.21 8.53 -3.45
CA ALA A 36 -9.43 8.09 -2.79
C ALA A 36 -10.66 8.85 -3.35
N SER A 37 -10.71 9.04 -4.65
CA SER A 37 -11.81 9.67 -5.38
C SER A 37 -12.83 8.63 -5.82
N LYS A 38 -14.12 8.99 -5.78
CA LYS A 38 -15.24 8.16 -6.29
C LYS A 38 -15.32 8.28 -7.83
N ILE A 39 -14.23 7.89 -8.50
CA ILE A 39 -14.04 7.94 -9.95
C ILE A 39 -13.58 6.56 -10.42
N CYS A 40 -13.97 6.16 -11.61
CA CYS A 40 -13.47 4.94 -12.24
C CYS A 40 -12.06 5.16 -12.78
N ASP A 41 -11.11 4.29 -12.43
CA ASP A 41 -9.70 4.43 -12.83
C ASP A 41 -9.48 4.23 -14.35
N LEU A 42 -10.27 3.34 -14.98
CA LEU A 42 -10.17 3.07 -16.42
C LEU A 42 -10.87 4.11 -17.31
N THR A 43 -12.09 4.51 -16.98
CA THR A 43 -12.95 5.33 -17.87
C THR A 43 -13.17 6.74 -17.35
N GLY A 44 -12.69 7.09 -16.15
CA GLY A 44 -12.89 8.42 -15.56
C GLY A 44 -14.34 8.75 -15.18
N LYS A 45 -15.26 7.77 -15.19
CA LYS A 45 -16.67 8.01 -14.83
C LYS A 45 -16.79 8.54 -13.41
N LYS A 46 -17.43 9.72 -13.29
CA LYS A 46 -17.67 10.45 -12.05
C LYS A 46 -19.15 10.44 -11.67
N ALA A 47 -19.45 10.91 -10.46
CA ALA A 47 -20.82 11.08 -10.00
C ALA A 47 -21.56 12.12 -10.86
N ASN A 48 -22.84 11.85 -11.12
CA ASN A 48 -23.76 12.80 -11.74
C ASN A 48 -24.54 13.59 -10.67
N ASN A 49 -24.89 14.83 -10.96
CA ASN A 49 -25.83 15.61 -10.15
C ASN A 49 -27.26 15.25 -10.57
N GLY A 50 -28.13 14.98 -9.59
CA GLY A 50 -29.54 14.68 -9.85
C GLY A 50 -30.44 15.19 -8.73
N TYR A 51 -31.73 14.90 -8.84
CA TYR A 51 -32.72 15.26 -7.83
C TYR A 51 -33.41 14.02 -7.25
N ASN A 52 -33.81 14.10 -5.99
CA ASN A 52 -34.89 13.29 -5.44
C ASN A 52 -36.18 14.10 -5.55
N VAL A 53 -37.17 13.58 -6.28
CA VAL A 53 -38.45 14.26 -6.51
C VAL A 53 -39.50 13.58 -5.63
N THR A 54 -40.14 14.34 -4.75
CA THR A 54 -41.24 13.83 -3.93
C THR A 54 -42.54 13.80 -4.73
N PHE A 55 -43.57 13.13 -4.20
CA PHE A 55 -44.92 13.13 -4.78
C PHE A 55 -45.46 14.56 -5.03
N SER A 56 -45.20 15.48 -4.10
CA SER A 56 -45.50 16.91 -4.21
C SER A 56 -44.56 17.71 -5.13
N HIS A 57 -43.76 17.04 -5.96
CA HIS A 57 -42.80 17.65 -6.90
C HIS A 57 -41.72 18.53 -6.28
N LYS A 58 -41.45 18.40 -4.97
CA LYS A 58 -40.33 19.08 -4.32
C LYS A 58 -39.02 18.40 -4.75
N ARG A 59 -38.06 19.18 -5.24
CA ARG A 59 -36.80 18.69 -5.81
C ARG A 59 -35.65 18.89 -4.83
N ASN A 60 -35.15 17.80 -4.26
CA ASN A 60 -34.01 17.82 -3.35
C ASN A 60 -32.74 17.39 -4.10
N HIS A 61 -31.65 18.15 -4.02
CA HIS A 61 -30.39 17.79 -4.69
C HIS A 61 -29.79 16.50 -4.14
N LYS A 62 -29.30 15.62 -5.02
CA LYS A 62 -28.55 14.40 -4.66
C LYS A 62 -27.42 14.14 -5.66
N LYS A 63 -26.39 13.42 -5.23
CA LYS A 63 -25.32 12.92 -6.11
C LYS A 63 -25.59 11.45 -6.45
N GLN A 64 -25.64 11.13 -7.74
CA GLN A 64 -25.73 9.76 -8.25
C GLN A 64 -24.30 9.24 -8.50
N TYR A 65 -23.81 8.38 -7.62
CA TYR A 65 -22.47 7.82 -7.74
C TYR A 65 -22.39 6.74 -8.81
N ALA A 66 -21.21 6.60 -9.43
CA ALA A 66 -20.91 5.45 -10.29
C ALA A 66 -20.85 4.17 -9.44
N ASN A 67 -21.32 3.04 -9.99
CA ASN A 67 -21.18 1.73 -9.37
C ASN A 67 -19.72 1.25 -9.53
N LEU A 68 -18.87 1.59 -8.57
CA LEU A 68 -17.44 1.28 -8.53
C LEU A 68 -17.20 0.00 -7.72
N GLN A 69 -16.37 -0.88 -8.24
CA GLN A 69 -15.99 -2.15 -7.63
C GLN A 69 -14.47 -2.26 -7.61
N THR A 70 -13.89 -2.66 -6.48
CA THR A 70 -12.46 -2.94 -6.38
C THR A 70 -12.22 -4.35 -6.92
N ARG A 71 -11.55 -4.46 -8.07
CA ARG A 71 -11.33 -5.73 -8.76
C ARG A 71 -9.89 -5.84 -9.25
N MET A 72 -9.50 -7.09 -9.50
CA MET A 72 -8.21 -7.46 -10.08
C MET A 72 -8.45 -7.80 -11.54
N LEU A 73 -7.82 -7.09 -12.47
CA LEU A 73 -7.93 -7.34 -13.91
C LEU A 73 -6.63 -7.93 -14.43
N TYR A 74 -6.72 -9.00 -15.22
CA TYR A 74 -5.54 -9.64 -15.79
C TYR A 74 -5.04 -8.87 -17.01
N TRP A 75 -3.73 -8.57 -17.03
CA TRP A 75 -3.06 -7.92 -18.15
C TRP A 75 -2.11 -8.91 -18.84
N ALA A 76 -2.47 -9.32 -20.06
CA ALA A 76 -1.77 -10.37 -20.79
C ALA A 76 -0.31 -10.00 -21.14
N GLU A 77 -0.06 -8.78 -21.63
CA GLU A 77 1.27 -8.37 -22.07
C GLU A 77 2.28 -8.26 -20.92
N GLY A 78 1.83 -7.79 -19.75
CA GLY A 78 2.68 -7.73 -18.57
C GLY A 78 2.64 -8.98 -17.69
N GLN A 79 1.84 -9.99 -18.06
CA GLN A 79 1.62 -11.22 -17.29
C GLN A 79 1.42 -10.95 -15.80
N ARG A 80 0.55 -9.98 -15.49
CA ARG A 80 0.31 -9.51 -14.12
C ARG A 80 -1.14 -9.15 -13.90
N TRP A 81 -1.57 -9.24 -12.65
CA TRP A 81 -2.89 -8.80 -12.21
C TRP A 81 -2.81 -7.37 -11.74
N VAL A 82 -3.66 -6.49 -12.25
CA VAL A 82 -3.71 -5.08 -11.86
C VAL A 82 -4.88 -4.85 -10.92
N HIS A 83 -4.61 -4.26 -9.75
CA HIS A 83 -5.60 -3.92 -8.74
C HIS A 83 -6.08 -2.48 -8.97
N MET A 84 -7.37 -2.28 -9.22
CA MET A 84 -7.94 -0.94 -9.48
C MET A 84 -9.44 -0.87 -9.16
N LYS A 85 -9.97 0.35 -9.03
CA LYS A 85 -11.40 0.62 -8.84
C LYS A 85 -12.05 0.86 -10.20
N VAL A 86 -12.94 -0.05 -10.58
CA VAL A 86 -13.50 -0.09 -11.92
C VAL A 86 -15.02 -0.02 -11.85
N CYS A 87 -15.64 0.71 -12.78
CA CYS A 87 -17.09 0.70 -12.89
C CYS A 87 -17.60 -0.59 -13.54
N THR A 88 -18.80 -1.03 -13.17
CA THR A 88 -19.38 -2.27 -13.72
C THR A 88 -19.52 -2.27 -15.24
N LYS A 89 -19.79 -1.11 -15.84
CA LYS A 89 -19.83 -0.96 -17.31
C LYS A 89 -18.45 -1.17 -17.94
N ALA A 90 -17.38 -0.69 -17.30
CA ALA A 90 -16.03 -0.87 -17.81
C ALA A 90 -15.58 -2.34 -17.70
N ILE A 91 -16.00 -3.06 -16.65
CA ILE A 91 -15.76 -4.51 -16.55
C ILE A 91 -16.30 -5.23 -17.79
N ARG A 92 -17.57 -4.97 -18.15
CA ARG A 92 -18.16 -5.54 -19.37
C ARG A 92 -17.42 -5.14 -20.65
N THR A 93 -16.92 -3.91 -20.73
CA THR A 93 -16.13 -3.47 -21.90
C THR A 93 -14.78 -4.18 -21.97
N VAL A 94 -14.12 -4.40 -20.83
CA VAL A 94 -12.86 -5.14 -20.74
C VAL A 94 -13.05 -6.60 -21.16
N GLU A 95 -14.16 -7.23 -20.79
CA GLU A 95 -14.49 -8.60 -21.23
C GLU A 95 -14.65 -8.70 -22.75
N LEU A 96 -15.22 -7.68 -23.39
CA LEU A 96 -15.49 -7.68 -24.83
C LEU A 96 -14.28 -7.30 -25.69
N LYS A 97 -13.52 -6.27 -25.29
CA LYS A 97 -12.40 -5.71 -26.09
C LYS A 97 -11.02 -6.12 -25.59
N GLY A 98 -10.92 -6.60 -24.36
CA GLY A 98 -9.67 -6.77 -23.65
C GLY A 98 -9.19 -5.51 -22.92
N LEU A 99 -8.36 -5.70 -21.90
CA LEU A 99 -7.89 -4.61 -21.03
C LEU A 99 -7.00 -3.60 -21.76
N GLN A 100 -6.15 -4.08 -22.66
CA GLN A 100 -5.19 -3.23 -23.40
C GLN A 100 -5.89 -2.23 -24.32
N ALA A 101 -6.82 -2.72 -25.13
CA ALA A 101 -7.57 -1.87 -26.06
C ALA A 101 -8.30 -0.76 -25.30
N VAL A 102 -8.98 -1.12 -24.20
CA VAL A 102 -9.70 -0.15 -23.37
C VAL A 102 -8.76 0.85 -22.70
N ALA A 103 -7.60 0.40 -22.21
CA ALA A 103 -6.62 1.30 -21.60
C ALA A 103 -6.06 2.30 -22.62
N LYS A 104 -5.75 1.85 -23.83
CA LYS A 104 -5.29 2.70 -24.93
C LYS A 104 -6.34 3.72 -25.36
N ASP A 105 -7.61 3.29 -25.51
CA ASP A 105 -8.74 4.15 -25.86
C ASP A 105 -8.93 5.30 -24.85
N ASN A 106 -8.70 5.03 -23.56
CA ASN A 106 -8.86 6.01 -22.48
C ASN A 106 -7.55 6.72 -22.07
N GLY A 107 -6.42 6.42 -22.72
CA GLY A 107 -5.11 7.01 -22.40
C GLY A 107 -4.60 6.68 -20.99
N VAL A 108 -4.89 5.48 -20.49
CA VAL A 108 -4.56 5.06 -19.12
C VAL A 108 -3.34 4.15 -19.08
N ASP A 109 -2.35 4.53 -18.27
CA ASP A 109 -1.11 3.75 -18.09
C ASP A 109 -1.26 2.64 -17.04
N LEU A 110 -1.33 1.38 -17.48
CA LEU A 110 -1.49 0.19 -16.63
C LEU A 110 -0.26 -0.11 -15.74
N THR A 111 0.88 0.53 -15.98
CA THR A 111 2.13 0.39 -15.20
C THR A 111 2.10 1.13 -13.87
N LYS A 112 1.26 2.16 -13.75
CA LYS A 112 1.19 3.02 -12.56
C LYS A 112 0.37 2.42 -11.43
N PHE A 113 -0.57 1.51 -11.76
CA PHE A 113 -1.44 0.88 -10.78
C PHE A 113 -0.74 -0.21 -9.97
N PRO A 114 -1.16 -0.45 -8.71
CA PRO A 114 -0.66 -1.57 -7.95
C PRO A 114 -1.00 -2.89 -8.66
N TYR A 115 -0.01 -3.78 -8.75
CA TYR A 115 -0.16 -5.04 -9.46
C TYR A 115 0.47 -6.20 -8.67
N ASN A 116 -0.04 -7.41 -8.92
CA ASN A 116 0.56 -8.65 -8.49
C ASN A 116 1.26 -9.32 -9.69
N ASP A 117 2.59 -9.46 -9.62
CA ASP A 117 3.40 -10.06 -10.68
C ASP A 117 3.20 -11.59 -10.69
N MET A 118 2.64 -12.13 -11.79
CA MET A 118 2.40 -13.58 -11.95
C MET A 118 3.41 -14.27 -12.88
N ARG A 119 4.46 -13.58 -13.32
CA ARG A 119 5.50 -14.14 -14.21
C ARG A 119 6.15 -15.39 -13.61
N PRO A 120 6.32 -16.49 -14.38
CA PRO A 120 6.87 -17.75 -13.87
C PRO A 120 8.27 -17.56 -13.27
N GLN A 121 9.13 -16.81 -13.95
CA GLN A 121 10.47 -16.43 -13.49
C GLN A 121 10.46 -15.75 -12.12
N ARG A 122 9.46 -14.89 -11.85
CA ARG A 122 9.36 -14.22 -10.55
C ARG A 122 8.91 -15.19 -9.46
N ARG A 123 8.00 -16.11 -9.79
CA ARG A 123 7.55 -17.17 -8.88
C ARG A 123 8.70 -18.11 -8.53
N GLU A 124 9.48 -18.52 -9.52
CA GLU A 124 10.71 -19.31 -9.36
C GLU A 124 11.75 -18.56 -8.52
N TRP A 125 11.97 -17.27 -8.80
CA TRP A 125 12.88 -16.44 -8.02
C TRP A 125 12.44 -16.27 -6.56
N LEU A 126 11.13 -16.14 -6.30
CA LEU A 126 10.58 -16.07 -4.95
C LEU A 126 10.71 -17.41 -4.21
N ALA A 127 10.39 -18.52 -4.88
CA ALA A 127 10.53 -19.87 -4.34
C ALA A 127 12.00 -20.21 -4.04
N ALA A 128 12.93 -19.83 -4.92
CA ALA A 128 14.37 -19.97 -4.71
C ALA A 128 14.91 -19.08 -3.57
N ARG A 129 14.12 -18.12 -3.08
CA ARG A 129 14.51 -17.11 -2.09
C ARG A 129 13.62 -17.12 -0.84
N GLU A 130 12.77 -18.14 -0.69
CA GLU A 130 11.73 -18.26 0.34
C GLU A 130 12.28 -18.22 1.79
N GLU A 131 13.60 -18.37 1.97
CA GLU A 131 14.29 -18.25 3.27
C GLU A 131 14.63 -16.82 3.69
N VAL A 132 14.45 -15.81 2.84
CA VAL A 132 14.69 -14.41 3.19
C VAL A 132 13.46 -13.59 2.85
N ASN A 133 12.34 -13.92 3.50
CA ASN A 133 11.25 -12.97 3.66
C ASN A 133 11.88 -11.67 4.21
N PRO A 134 11.95 -10.58 3.42
CA PRO A 134 12.54 -9.34 3.90
C PRO A 134 11.79 -8.94 5.16
N PRO A 135 12.47 -8.53 6.24
CA PRO A 135 11.78 -8.13 7.45
C PRO A 135 10.80 -7.02 7.06
N MET A 136 9.51 -7.36 7.12
CA MET A 136 8.41 -6.41 7.13
C MET A 136 8.84 -5.29 8.08
N ASN A 137 8.67 -4.01 7.68
CA ASN A 137 9.24 -2.93 8.49
C ASN A 137 8.85 -3.12 9.96
N LYS A 138 9.82 -2.99 10.85
CA LYS A 138 9.61 -3.20 12.28
C LYS A 138 8.80 -2.06 12.90
N ASN A 139 8.00 -1.33 12.13
CA ASN A 139 7.08 -0.35 12.67
C ASN A 139 5.86 -1.08 13.31
N TRP A 140 5.77 -2.41 13.12
CA TRP A 140 5.02 -3.33 14.00
C TRP A 140 5.62 -3.47 15.42
N MET A 141 6.88 -3.07 15.67
CA MET A 141 7.43 -2.92 17.03
C MET A 141 7.04 -1.58 17.69
N GLY A 142 6.24 -0.74 17.00
CA GLY A 142 5.74 0.54 17.49
C GLY A 142 4.23 0.57 17.77
N ASN A 143 3.53 -0.57 17.81
CA ASN A 143 2.14 -0.57 18.27
C ASN A 143 2.13 -0.28 19.77
N SER A 144 1.71 0.93 20.15
CA SER A 144 1.56 1.34 21.55
C SER A 144 0.64 0.41 22.37
N ARG A 145 -0.20 -0.40 21.69
CA ARG A 145 -1.11 -1.38 22.32
C ARG A 145 -0.54 -2.79 22.45
N ARG A 146 0.65 -3.09 21.94
CA ARG A 146 1.28 -4.40 22.15
C ARG A 146 1.76 -4.45 23.60
N MET A 147 1.31 -5.44 24.37
CA MET A 147 1.83 -5.65 25.72
C MET A 147 3.35 -5.86 25.62
N LYS A 148 4.11 -4.99 26.29
CA LYS A 148 5.57 -4.98 26.18
C LYS A 148 6.23 -6.19 26.87
N ASN A 149 5.47 -6.98 27.64
CA ASN A 149 5.98 -8.16 28.34
C ASN A 149 4.89 -9.17 28.73
N PRO A 150 4.41 -10.01 27.79
CA PRO A 150 3.35 -10.99 28.07
C PRO A 150 3.80 -12.08 29.05
N GLU A 151 5.05 -12.53 28.97
CA GLU A 151 5.59 -13.61 29.81
C GLU A 151 5.80 -13.19 31.26
N LYS A 152 6.34 -11.98 31.55
CA LYS A 152 6.42 -11.51 32.94
C LYS A 152 5.06 -11.16 33.54
N LEU A 153 4.07 -10.74 32.75
CA LEU A 153 2.71 -10.50 33.23
C LEU A 153 1.99 -11.80 33.58
N ALA A 154 2.19 -12.86 32.78
CA ALA A 154 1.67 -14.20 33.06
C ALA A 154 2.37 -14.86 34.26
N ALA A 155 3.68 -14.67 34.41
CA ALA A 155 4.47 -15.19 35.54
C ALA A 155 4.37 -14.33 36.81
N SER A 156 3.73 -13.16 36.74
CA SER A 156 3.59 -12.26 37.88
C SER A 156 2.66 -12.86 38.94
N LYS A 157 3.22 -13.21 40.09
CA LYS A 157 2.50 -13.64 41.28
C LYS A 157 1.80 -12.49 42.03
N LYS A 158 1.94 -11.23 41.59
CA LYS A 158 1.16 -10.11 42.16
C LYS A 158 -0.32 -10.34 41.82
N GLN A 159 -1.14 -10.53 42.85
CA GLN A 159 -2.58 -10.62 42.72
C GLN A 159 -3.08 -9.29 42.10
N GLN A 160 -3.76 -9.37 40.96
CA GLN A 160 -4.43 -8.20 40.41
C GLN A 160 -5.47 -7.74 41.43
N TRP A 161 -5.48 -6.45 41.80
CA TRP A 161 -6.41 -5.87 42.80
C TRP A 161 -7.87 -6.28 42.59
N SER A 162 -8.31 -6.44 41.33
CA SER A 162 -9.65 -6.92 40.97
C SER A 162 -9.95 -8.37 41.38
N ARG A 163 -8.94 -9.25 41.46
CA ARG A 163 -9.08 -10.63 41.95
C ARG A 163 -9.01 -10.73 43.47
N ALA A 164 -8.38 -9.77 44.15
CA ALA A 164 -8.39 -9.69 45.61
C ALA A 164 -9.80 -9.41 46.16
N ILE A 165 -10.61 -8.60 45.46
CA ILE A 165 -12.01 -8.32 45.83
C ILE A 165 -12.91 -9.55 45.65
N SER A 166 -12.60 -10.45 44.70
CA SER A 166 -13.39 -11.67 44.47
C SER A 166 -13.02 -12.84 45.39
N GLN A 167 -11.86 -12.82 46.04
CA GLN A 167 -11.39 -13.86 46.97
C GLN A 167 -11.44 -13.44 48.44
N ALA A 168 -11.50 -12.13 48.73
CA ALA A 168 -11.98 -11.63 50.01
C ALA A 168 -13.47 -11.92 50.07
N GLY A 169 -13.79 -13.12 50.59
CA GLY A 169 -15.13 -13.65 50.65
C GLY A 169 -16.13 -12.67 51.24
N TRP A 170 -17.37 -12.84 50.79
CA TRP A 170 -18.54 -12.68 51.61
C TRP A 170 -18.27 -13.22 53.03
N CYS A 171 -17.95 -12.34 53.96
CA CYS A 171 -18.27 -12.49 55.37
C CYS A 171 -19.50 -11.62 55.63
N CYS A 172 -20.67 -12.05 55.13
CA CYS A 172 -21.93 -11.64 55.74
C CYS A 172 -22.15 -12.53 56.96
N LEU A 173 -21.47 -12.15 58.05
CA LEU A 173 -21.88 -12.51 59.40
C LEU A 173 -23.21 -11.80 59.69
N GLY A 174 -24.18 -12.56 60.20
CA GLY A 174 -25.18 -12.06 61.14
C GLY A 174 -26.60 -11.94 60.61
N GLY A 175 -27.50 -12.73 61.19
CA GLY A 175 -28.94 -12.51 61.05
C GLY A 175 -29.83 -13.67 61.47
N SER A 176 -29.61 -14.25 62.65
CA SER A 176 -30.66 -15.03 63.33
C SER A 176 -31.81 -14.09 63.72
N ALA A 177 -33.02 -14.34 63.21
CA ALA A 177 -34.25 -13.84 63.79
C ALA A 177 -35.37 -14.85 63.49
N THR A 178 -35.76 -15.56 64.55
CA THR A 178 -37.04 -16.24 64.82
C THR A 178 -37.76 -16.96 63.69
#